data_AF-A0A8S2SZH0-F1
#
_entry.id   AF-A0A8S2SZH0-F1
#
_cell.length_a   1.000
_cell.length_b   1.000
_cell.length_c   1.000
_cell.angle_alpha   90.00
_cell.angle_beta   90.00
_cell.angle_gamma   90.00
#
_symmetry.space_group_name_H-M   'P 1'
#
loop_
_entity.id
_entity.type
_entity.pdbx_description
1 polymer ?
#
loop_
_entity_poly.entity_id
_entity_poly.type
_entity_poly.pdbx_seq_one_letter_code
_entity_poly.pdbx_strand_id
1 'polypeptide(L)'
;FFFISVIGQLKKFYPHVEYEVIKIKTIGDKNLLTPLANIGDKGLFTKELEIELNQKNIDFVVHSLKDVPSTTLPPNMVIGAILERADPRDAVIIAPWRQEKSLHELPA
;
A
#
# COMPACT_ATOMS: atom_id res chain seq x y z
N PHE A 1 -1.27 2.08 8.90
CA PHE A 1 -2.73 2.29 8.77
C PHE A 1 -3.46 1.03 8.29
N PHE A 2 -3.08 0.40 7.18
CA PHE A 2 -3.84 -0.75 6.64
C PHE A 2 -3.55 -2.12 7.30
N PHE A 3 -2.30 -2.44 7.66
CA PHE A 3 -1.96 -3.77 8.22
C PHE A 3 -2.62 -4.06 9.59
N ILE A 4 -2.83 -3.04 10.42
CA ILE A 4 -3.51 -3.18 11.72
C ILE A 4 -4.97 -3.61 11.51
N SER A 5 -5.62 -3.08 10.47
CA SER A 5 -6.99 -3.46 10.11
C SER A 5 -7.08 -4.92 9.68
N VAL A 6 -6.14 -5.39 8.84
CA VAL A 6 -6.12 -6.79 8.37
C VAL A 6 -5.92 -7.77 9.53
N ILE A 7 -4.92 -7.55 10.39
CA ILE A 7 -4.68 -8.41 11.55
C ILE A 7 -5.86 -8.36 12.52
N GLY A 8 -6.46 -7.19 12.72
CA GLY A 8 -7.65 -7.03 13.53
C GLY A 8 -8.83 -7.86 13.02
N GLN A 9 -9.04 -7.94 11.71
CA GLN A 9 -10.07 -8.78 11.11
C GLN A 9 -9.72 -10.28 11.24
N LEU A 10 -8.48 -10.67 10.97
CA LEU A 10 -8.04 -12.05 11.11
C LEU A 10 -8.20 -12.58 12.55
N LYS A 11 -7.83 -11.77 13.55
CA LYS A 11 -7.99 -12.12 14.98
C LYS A 11 -9.44 -12.37 15.40
N LYS A 12 -10.44 -11.80 14.70
CA LYS A 12 -11.86 -12.09 14.98
C LYS A 12 -12.23 -13.52 14.58
N PHE A 13 -11.64 -14.04 13.52
CA PHE A 13 -11.92 -15.39 13.02
C PHE A 13 -10.94 -16.44 13.58
N TYR A 14 -9.70 -16.04 13.86
CA TYR A 14 -8.62 -16.92 14.32
C TYR A 14 -7.90 -16.32 15.54
N PRO A 15 -8.56 -16.24 16.70
CA PRO A 15 -8.02 -15.56 17.88
C PRO A 15 -6.78 -16.24 18.48
N HIS A 16 -6.58 -17.53 18.19
CA HIS A 16 -5.47 -18.33 18.72
C HIS A 16 -4.21 -18.27 17.84
N VAL A 17 -4.29 -17.65 16.67
CA VAL A 17 -3.14 -17.49 15.78
C VAL A 17 -2.35 -16.26 16.20
N GLU A 18 -1.03 -16.42 16.31
CA GLU A 18 -0.10 -15.32 16.54
C GLU A 18 0.25 -14.65 15.22
N TYR A 19 0.35 -13.32 15.24
CA TYR A 19 0.64 -12.53 14.04
C TYR A 19 1.85 -11.64 14.32
N GLU A 20 2.90 -11.79 13.51
CA GLU A 20 4.08 -10.93 13.51
C GLU A 20 4.01 -9.95 12.32
N VAL A 21 4.44 -8.70 12.55
CA VAL A 21 4.51 -7.68 11.49
C VAL A 21 5.97 -7.44 11.12
N ILE A 22 6.38 -7.98 9.97
CA ILE A 22 7.71 -7.75 9.41
C ILE A 22 7.68 -6.52 8.50
N LYS A 23 8.47 -5.50 8.85
CA LYS A 23 8.58 -4.26 8.06
C LYS A 23 9.68 -4.40 7.01
N ILE A 24 9.30 -4.46 5.75
CA ILE A 24 10.21 -4.54 4.60
C ILE A 24 10.22 -3.18 3.90
N LYS A 25 11.42 -2.62 3.65
CA LYS A 25 11.58 -1.34 2.92
C LYS A 25 11.81 -1.60 1.43
N THR A 26 10.93 -1.07 0.60
CA THR A 26 11.01 -1.20 -0.87
C THR A 26 11.97 -0.17 -1.47
N ILE A 27 12.31 -0.32 -2.75
CA ILE A 27 13.07 0.73 -3.47
C ILE A 27 12.25 2.03 -3.57
N GLY A 28 10.93 1.93 -3.75
CA GLY A 28 10.05 3.10 -3.78
C GLY A 28 10.05 3.90 -2.48
N ASP A 29 10.19 3.24 -1.33
CA ASP A 29 10.31 3.91 -0.03
C ASP A 29 11.69 4.57 0.17
N LYS A 30 12.73 4.05 -0.48
CA LYS A 30 14.11 4.54 -0.35
C LYS A 30 14.39 5.72 -1.26
N ASN A 31 13.75 5.81 -2.43
CA ASN A 31 13.97 6.89 -3.39
C ASN A 31 12.83 7.92 -3.36
N LEU A 32 12.93 8.88 -2.44
CA LEU A 32 11.97 9.98 -2.29
C LEU A 32 12.28 11.20 -3.17
N LEU A 33 13.47 11.24 -3.80
CA LEU A 33 13.98 12.42 -4.50
C LEU A 33 13.72 12.38 -6.01
N THR A 34 13.61 11.19 -6.58
CA THR A 34 13.31 11.03 -8.01
C THR A 34 11.79 10.98 -8.21
N PRO A 35 11.22 11.81 -9.10
CA PRO A 35 9.81 11.70 -9.46
C PRO A 35 9.47 10.29 -9.94
N LEU A 36 8.37 9.71 -9.45
CA LEU A 36 7.95 8.33 -9.78
C LEU A 36 7.85 8.08 -11.29
N ALA A 37 7.42 9.08 -12.07
CA ALA A 37 7.34 9.00 -13.53
C ALA A 37 8.70 8.75 -14.21
N ASN A 38 9.80 9.14 -13.56
CA ASN A 38 11.16 8.96 -14.05
C ASN A 38 11.81 7.65 -13.56
N ILE A 39 11.15 6.95 -12.64
CA ILE A 39 11.57 5.65 -12.14
C ILE A 39 10.87 4.60 -13.01
N GLY A 40 11.51 4.20 -14.10
CA GLY A 40 10.94 3.29 -15.12
C GLY A 40 10.72 1.84 -14.69
N ASP A 41 10.73 1.53 -13.39
CA ASP A 41 10.70 0.16 -12.88
C ASP A 41 9.29 -0.29 -12.51
N LYS A 42 8.81 -1.33 -13.21
CA LYS A 42 7.62 -2.08 -12.82
C LYS A 42 7.88 -2.80 -11.49
N GLY A 43 6.98 -2.66 -10.53
CA GLY A 43 7.09 -3.34 -9.23
C GLY A 43 7.93 -2.61 -8.18
N LEU A 44 8.11 -1.29 -8.31
CA LEU A 44 8.89 -0.45 -7.40
C LEU A 44 8.53 -0.59 -5.90
N PHE A 45 7.26 -0.95 -5.63
CA PHE A 45 6.72 -1.14 -4.28
C PHE A 45 6.42 -2.60 -3.94
N THR A 46 6.55 -3.53 -4.89
CA THR A 46 6.15 -4.93 -4.67
C THR A 46 7.31 -5.90 -4.72
N LYS A 47 8.38 -5.59 -5.44
CA LYS A 47 9.49 -6.52 -5.71
C LYS A 47 10.13 -7.11 -4.46
N GLU A 48 10.46 -6.29 -3.46
CA GLU A 48 11.05 -6.78 -2.22
C GLU A 48 10.08 -7.66 -1.44
N LEU A 49 8.79 -7.30 -1.42
CA LEU A 49 7.75 -8.06 -0.73
C LEU A 49 7.52 -9.43 -1.41
N GLU A 50 7.55 -9.45 -2.73
CA GLU A 50 7.44 -10.67 -3.55
C GLU A 50 8.63 -11.62 -3.32
N ILE A 51 9.86 -11.10 -3.18
CA ILE A 51 11.04 -11.90 -2.86
C ILE A 51 10.88 -12.60 -1.50
N GLU A 52 10.49 -11.86 -0.46
CA GLU A 52 10.31 -12.40 0.89
C GLU A 52 9.18 -13.45 0.94
N LEU A 53 8.09 -13.21 0.21
CA LEU A 53 6.99 -14.17 0.08
C LEU A 53 7.43 -15.46 -0.64
N ASN A 54 8.19 -15.33 -1.73
CA ASN A 54 8.70 -16.47 -2.48
C ASN A 54 9.74 -17.28 -1.70
N GLN A 55 10.55 -16.63 -0.86
CA GLN A 55 11.50 -17.27 0.05
C GLN A 55 10.85 -17.89 1.29
N LYS A 56 9.53 -17.68 1.48
CA LYS A 56 8.77 -18.11 2.66
C LYS A 56 9.26 -17.49 3.97
N ASN A 57 9.84 -16.29 3.90
CA ASN A 57 10.19 -15.51 5.08
C ASN A 57 8.95 -14.80 5.68
N ILE A 58 7.90 -14.64 4.86
CA ILE A 58 6.57 -14.15 5.24
C ILE A 58 5.49 -15.03 4.60
N ASP A 59 4.32 -15.08 5.23
CA ASP A 59 3.18 -15.88 4.73
C ASP A 59 2.25 -15.11 3.80
N PHE A 60 2.11 -13.80 4.01
CA PHE A 60 1.28 -12.93 3.18
C PHE A 60 1.74 -11.48 3.24
N VAL A 61 1.31 -10.70 2.24
CA VAL A 61 1.61 -9.28 2.10
C VAL A 61 0.31 -8.49 2.15
N VAL A 62 0.34 -7.35 2.84
CA VAL A 62 -0.77 -6.37 2.83
C VAL A 62 -0.34 -5.16 2.03
N HIS A 63 -1.08 -4.85 0.96
CA HIS A 63 -0.79 -3.73 0.08
C HIS A 63 -2.01 -2.81 -0.09
N SER A 64 -1.76 -1.54 -0.35
CA SER A 64 -2.76 -0.68 -0.99
C SER A 64 -2.98 -1.16 -2.41
N LEU A 65 -4.21 -1.50 -2.79
CA LEU A 65 -4.48 -2.11 -4.09
C LEU A 65 -4.06 -1.23 -5.29
N LYS A 66 -4.06 0.10 -5.13
CA LYS A 66 -3.64 1.06 -6.16
C LYS A 66 -2.18 0.90 -6.60
N ASP A 67 -1.35 0.33 -5.73
CA ASP A 67 0.10 0.23 -5.93
C ASP A 67 0.50 -1.20 -6.36
N VAL A 68 -0.47 -2.12 -6.48
CA VAL A 68 -0.25 -3.46 -7.05
C VAL A 68 -0.21 -3.34 -8.57
N PRO A 69 0.82 -3.86 -9.27
CA PRO A 69 0.91 -3.79 -10.72
C PRO A 69 -0.33 -4.37 -11.40
N SER A 70 -0.97 -3.59 -12.27
CA SER A 70 -2.21 -3.96 -12.95
C SER A 70 -2.06 -5.04 -14.02
N THR A 71 -0.83 -5.37 -14.42
CA THR A 71 -0.55 -6.14 -15.64
C THR A 71 -0.18 -7.59 -15.40
N THR A 72 0.54 -7.93 -14.31
CA THR A 72 0.93 -9.31 -14.01
C THR A 72 1.42 -9.42 -12.57
N LEU A 73 0.82 -10.33 -11.79
CA LEU A 73 1.45 -10.83 -10.56
C LEU A 73 2.53 -11.84 -10.96
N PRO A 74 3.59 -12.02 -10.13
CA PRO A 74 4.56 -13.08 -10.34
C PRO A 74 3.89 -14.46 -10.39
N PRO A 75 4.49 -15.42 -11.11
CA PRO A 75 4.04 -16.81 -11.08
C PRO A 75 3.97 -17.31 -9.63
N ASN A 76 2.92 -18.08 -9.32
CA ASN A 76 2.64 -18.62 -7.97
C ASN A 76 2.23 -17.59 -6.92
N MET A 77 1.87 -16.37 -7.32
CA MET A 77 1.26 -15.38 -6.43
C MET A 77 -0.16 -15.04 -6.86
N VAL A 78 -1.00 -14.73 -5.88
CA VAL A 78 -2.40 -14.37 -6.10
C VAL A 78 -2.82 -13.29 -5.10
N ILE A 79 -3.78 -12.45 -5.50
CA ILE A 79 -4.48 -11.60 -4.55
C ILE A 79 -5.46 -12.50 -3.78
N GLY A 80 -5.07 -12.91 -2.57
CA GLY A 80 -5.85 -13.83 -1.75
C GLY A 80 -7.09 -13.19 -1.11
N ALA A 81 -7.11 -11.86 -0.96
CA ALA A 81 -8.24 -11.14 -0.38
C ALA A 81 -8.28 -9.68 -0.86
N ILE A 82 -9.50 -9.16 -1.00
CA ILE A 82 -9.77 -7.73 -1.14
C ILE A 82 -10.73 -7.36 0.00
N LEU A 83 -10.31 -6.42 0.84
CA LEU A 83 -11.14 -5.95 1.96
C LEU A 83 -12.18 -4.94 1.47
N GLU A 84 -13.15 -4.64 2.33
CA GLU A 84 -14.10 -3.56 2.09
C GLU A 84 -13.36 -2.24 1.77
N ARG A 85 -13.79 -1.58 0.70
CA ARG A 85 -13.11 -0.40 0.17
C ARG A 85 -13.40 0.80 1.08
N ALA A 86 -12.35 1.46 1.56
CA ALA A 86 -12.46 2.76 2.20
C ALA A 86 -12.90 3.84 1.18
N ASP A 87 -13.21 5.05 1.65
CA ASP A 87 -13.57 6.18 0.78
C ASP A 87 -12.52 6.35 -0.34
N PRO A 88 -12.90 6.20 -1.63
CA PRO A 88 -11.97 6.24 -2.74
C PRO A 88 -11.70 7.66 -3.26
N ARG A 89 -12.33 8.68 -2.68
CA ARG A 89 -12.22 10.07 -3.16
C ARG A 89 -10.87 10.66 -2.78
N ASP A 90 -10.32 11.47 -3.68
CA ASP A 90 -9.19 12.34 -3.36
C ASP A 90 -9.62 13.44 -2.39
N ALA A 91 -8.67 13.89 -1.57
CA ALA A 91 -8.88 14.96 -0.60
C ALA A 91 -8.05 16.19 -0.97
N VAL A 92 -8.66 17.37 -0.86
CA VAL A 92 -7.94 18.65 -0.96
C VAL A 92 -7.46 19.03 0.44
N ILE A 93 -6.15 19.18 0.62
CA ILE A 93 -5.56 19.64 1.87
C ILE A 93 -5.19 21.12 1.69
N ILE A 94 -5.89 21.99 2.41
CA ILE A 94 -5.62 23.44 2.42
C ILE A 94 -4.96 23.81 3.74
N ALA A 95 -3.90 24.60 3.66
CA ALA A 95 -3.17 25.03 4.84
C ALA A 95 -4.06 25.86 5.78
N PRO A 96 -3.93 25.72 7.11
CA PRO A 96 -4.86 26.32 8.06
C PRO A 96 -4.85 27.87 8.04
N TRP A 97 -3.76 28.48 7.57
CA TRP A 97 -3.63 29.93 7.43
C TRP A 97 -4.28 30.51 6.16
N ARG A 98 -4.78 29.66 5.27
CA ARG A 98 -5.46 30.10 4.04
C ARG A 98 -6.95 30.34 4.29
N GLN A 99 -7.47 31.37 3.63
CA GLN A 99 -8.88 31.71 3.71
C GLN A 99 -9.71 30.77 2.82
N GLU A 100 -9.15 30.36 1.69
CA GLU A 100 -9.76 29.43 0.75
C GLU A 100 -10.10 28.09 1.42
N LYS A 101 -11.28 27.55 1.12
CA LYS A 101 -11.81 26.29 1.67
C LYS A 101 -12.00 25.20 0.63
N SER A 102 -11.88 25.53 -0.65
CA SER A 102 -12.02 24.58 -1.74
C SER A 102 -11.05 24.86 -2.89
N LEU A 103 -10.87 23.87 -3.79
CA LEU A 103 -10.01 23.99 -4.96
C LEU A 103 -10.43 25.15 -5.88
N HIS A 104 -11.73 25.43 -5.97
CA HIS A 104 -12.29 26.48 -6.84
C HIS A 104 -12.00 27.90 -6.36
N GLU A 105 -11.65 28.07 -5.08
CA GLU A 105 -11.33 29.35 -4.49
C GLU A 105 -9.84 29.70 -4.66
N LEU A 106 -9.02 28.76 -5.14
CA LEU A 106 -7.61 29.01 -5.36
C LEU A 106 -7.41 30.00 -6.52
N PRO A 107 -6.47 30.96 -6.39
CA PRO A 107 -6.08 31.82 -7.50
C PRO A 107 -5.58 30.98 -8.69
N ALA A 108 -5.79 31.53 -9.90
CA ALA A 108 -5.23 30.97 -11.14
C ALA A 108 -3.70 31.05 -11.18
#